data_AF-A0A947Q2Y6-F1
#
_entry.id   AF-A0A947Q2Y6-F1
#
_cell.length_a   1.000
_cell.length_b   1.000
_cell.length_c   1.000
_cell.angle_alpha   90.00
_cell.angle_beta   90.00
_cell.angle_gamma   90.00
#
_symmetry.space_group_name_H-M   'P 1'
#
loop_
_entity.id
_entity.type
_entity.pdbx_description
1 polymer ?
#
loop_
_entity_poly.entity_id
_entity_poly.type
_entity_poly.pdbx_seq_one_letter_code
_entity_poly.pdbx_strand_id
1 'polypeptide(L)'
;MPISPAYIDRDAQRCHDLLNLANLFLAQKEFDKAASIIDDLRTASADLPGWRAQYFQDRLIQFNRQQMRQKAEQTQEMAGVINLDAYRRKNFQRRNLHHITVGGGFTSRPSYNAPQVPAVSEDENGNFIYRMPMPLDEVSHSDSFGMEHLLRLWRTSQQQSKNPLPLLSSINPETFTEIGMLGYVHVIDVSPAGPHDFSVQVYGSRVTLHNGQNLSGMPLGDLPISIYRDAVATDYNTARMTGMPYYHRVVATIDDSRRHYTRLILPFSTDGMRPDRLLVGVRIDNWLVE
;
A
#
# COMPACT_ATOMS: atom_id res chain seq x y z
N MET A 1 2.53 -24.52 27.82
CA MET A 1 1.10 -24.11 27.84
C MET A 1 0.86 -23.29 26.60
N PRO A 2 -0.08 -23.66 25.71
CA PRO A 2 -0.42 -22.82 24.56
C PRO A 2 -1.12 -21.58 25.09
N ILE A 3 -0.52 -20.41 24.87
CA ILE A 3 -1.15 -19.13 25.14
C ILE A 3 -2.29 -19.04 24.11
N SER A 4 -3.54 -19.16 24.56
CA SER A 4 -4.70 -19.03 23.68
C SER A 4 -4.62 -17.70 22.93
N PRO A 5 -4.54 -17.69 21.59
CA PRO A 5 -4.30 -16.47 20.81
C PRO A 5 -5.54 -15.56 20.67
N ALA A 6 -6.61 -15.80 21.44
CA ALA A 6 -7.93 -15.26 21.14
C ALA A 6 -8.37 -14.02 21.96
N TYR A 7 -7.55 -13.49 22.86
CA TYR A 7 -7.81 -12.17 23.44
C TYR A 7 -6.73 -11.21 22.95
N ILE A 8 -6.91 -10.71 21.72
CA ILE A 8 -6.25 -9.46 21.34
C ILE A 8 -6.78 -8.42 22.32
N ASP A 9 -5.88 -7.95 23.17
CA ASP A 9 -6.12 -6.88 24.12
C ASP A 9 -6.74 -5.69 23.38
N ARG A 10 -7.96 -5.33 23.77
CA ARG A 10 -8.75 -4.27 23.14
C ARG A 10 -7.98 -2.95 23.09
N ASP A 11 -7.16 -2.69 24.11
CA ASP A 11 -6.37 -1.46 24.21
C ASP A 11 -5.19 -1.48 23.24
N ALA A 12 -4.53 -2.63 23.09
CA ALA A 12 -3.49 -2.82 22.08
C ALA A 12 -4.08 -2.69 20.66
N GLN A 13 -5.28 -3.25 20.43
CA GLN A 13 -5.96 -3.12 19.14
C GLN A 13 -6.28 -1.67 18.81
N ARG A 14 -6.79 -0.91 19.78
CA ARG A 14 -7.05 0.53 19.64
C ARG A 14 -5.76 1.30 19.28
N CYS A 15 -4.64 0.98 19.92
CA CYS A 15 -3.36 1.62 19.61
C CYS A 15 -2.89 1.31 18.18
N HIS A 16 -3.06 0.06 17.71
CA HIS A 16 -2.77 -0.28 16.31
C HIS A 16 -3.67 0.48 15.33
N ASP A 17 -4.95 0.61 15.63
CA ASP A 17 -5.91 1.31 14.79
C ASP A 17 -5.55 2.81 14.68
N LEU A 18 -5.26 3.46 15.80
CA LEU A 18 -4.79 4.86 15.83
C LEU A 18 -3.47 5.03 15.06
N LEU A 19 -2.51 4.11 15.23
CA LEU A 19 -1.24 4.16 14.49
C LEU A 19 -1.46 4.03 12.97
N ASN A 20 -2.31 3.11 12.52
CA ASN A 20 -2.64 2.94 11.10
C ASN A 20 -3.30 4.20 10.55
N LEU A 21 -4.24 4.78 11.30
CA LEU A 21 -4.96 5.99 10.89
C LEU A 21 -4.01 7.20 10.77
N ALA A 22 -3.12 7.40 11.75
CA ALA A 22 -2.10 8.45 11.70
C ALA A 22 -1.17 8.31 10.48
N ASN A 23 -0.72 7.09 10.18
CA ASN A 23 0.13 6.83 9.01
C ASN A 23 -0.60 7.12 7.69
N LEU A 24 -1.90 6.82 7.60
CA LEU A 24 -2.71 7.11 6.41
C LEU A 24 -2.89 8.62 6.20
N PHE A 25 -3.20 9.37 7.27
CA PHE A 25 -3.25 10.83 7.19
C PHE A 25 -1.91 11.45 6.80
N LEU A 26 -0.80 10.92 7.33
CA LEU A 26 0.54 11.37 6.96
C LEU A 26 0.84 11.09 5.48
N ALA A 27 0.47 9.92 4.96
CA ALA A 27 0.63 9.58 3.54
C ALA A 27 -0.18 10.49 2.60
N GLN A 28 -1.29 11.04 3.09
CA GLN A 28 -2.11 12.04 2.40
C GLN A 28 -1.64 13.50 2.64
N LYS A 29 -0.57 13.71 3.40
CA LYS A 29 -0.05 15.03 3.83
C LYS A 29 -1.03 15.83 4.70
N GLU A 30 -1.95 15.18 5.40
CA GLU A 30 -2.89 15.81 6.35
C GLU A 30 -2.27 15.89 7.76
N PHE A 31 -1.23 16.72 7.91
CA PHE A 31 -0.38 16.73 9.11
C PHE A 31 -1.12 17.06 10.42
N ASP A 32 -2.12 17.92 10.37
CA ASP A 32 -2.84 18.35 11.57
C ASP A 32 -3.75 17.23 12.10
N LYS A 33 -4.46 16.53 11.21
CA LYS A 33 -5.24 15.35 11.58
C LYS A 33 -4.34 14.24 12.08
N ALA A 34 -3.22 13.99 11.41
CA ALA A 34 -2.25 13.00 11.84
C ALA A 34 -1.69 13.32 13.24
N ALA A 35 -1.41 14.59 13.55
CA ALA A 35 -0.97 15.02 14.88
C ALA A 35 -2.04 14.77 15.96
N SER A 36 -3.31 15.07 15.67
CA SER A 36 -4.42 14.79 16.60
C SER A 36 -4.52 13.31 16.95
N ILE A 37 -4.49 12.43 15.93
CA ILE A 37 -4.56 10.97 16.15
C ILE A 37 -3.34 10.45 16.94
N ILE A 38 -2.19 11.10 16.80
CA ILE A 38 -0.97 10.76 17.55
C ILE A 38 -1.09 11.12 19.03
N ASP A 39 -1.76 12.22 19.38
CA ASP A 39 -2.05 12.56 20.77
C ASP A 39 -3.01 11.56 21.41
N ASP A 40 -4.01 11.09 20.65
CA ASP A 40 -4.89 9.99 21.07
C ASP A 40 -4.11 8.69 21.27
N LEU A 41 -3.16 8.37 20.39
CA LEU A 41 -2.29 7.19 20.51
C LEU A 41 -1.38 7.28 21.74
N ARG A 42 -0.81 8.45 22.05
CA ARG A 42 -0.01 8.65 23.27
C ARG A 42 -0.83 8.38 24.51
N THR A 43 -2.06 8.92 24.56
CA THR A 43 -2.98 8.71 25.66
C THR A 43 -3.35 7.23 25.81
N ALA A 44 -3.74 6.57 24.71
CA ALA A 44 -4.15 5.16 24.74
C ALA A 44 -2.99 4.20 25.08
N SER A 45 -1.76 4.51 24.65
CA SER A 45 -0.59 3.66 24.92
C SER A 45 -0.02 3.81 26.33
N ALA A 46 -0.37 4.86 27.06
CA ALA A 46 0.05 5.06 28.45
C ALA A 46 -0.51 4.00 29.40
N ASP A 47 -1.67 3.42 29.05
CA ASP A 47 -2.34 2.39 29.85
C ASP A 47 -1.82 0.98 29.55
N LEU A 48 -0.97 0.81 28.52
CA LEU A 48 -0.43 -0.50 28.14
C LEU A 48 0.74 -0.92 29.05
N PRO A 49 0.93 -2.24 29.28
CA PRO A 49 2.15 -2.75 29.90
C PRO A 49 3.40 -2.26 29.16
N GLY A 50 4.46 -1.90 29.90
CA GLY A 50 5.64 -1.22 29.34
C GLY A 50 6.27 -1.90 28.11
N TRP A 51 6.29 -3.23 28.06
CA TRP A 51 6.82 -3.97 26.90
C TRP A 51 5.96 -3.82 25.64
N ARG A 52 4.65 -3.59 25.76
CA ARG A 52 3.75 -3.25 24.64
C ARG A 52 3.82 -1.78 24.29
N ALA A 53 3.86 -0.92 25.31
CA ALA A 53 3.99 0.52 25.11
C ALA A 53 5.26 0.88 24.34
N GLN A 54 6.37 0.17 24.58
CA GLN A 54 7.65 0.39 23.89
C GLN A 54 7.52 0.35 22.36
N TYR A 55 6.79 -0.64 21.81
CA TYR A 55 6.55 -0.73 20.36
C TYR A 55 5.92 0.56 19.82
N PHE A 56 4.87 1.06 20.49
CA PHE A 56 4.19 2.28 20.05
C PHE A 56 5.06 3.51 20.26
N GLN A 57 5.84 3.59 21.33
CA GLN A 57 6.79 4.68 21.59
C GLN A 57 7.86 4.76 20.49
N ASP A 58 8.46 3.64 20.11
CA ASP A 58 9.45 3.60 19.03
C ASP A 58 8.84 4.08 17.70
N ARG A 59 7.59 3.66 17.42
CA ARG A 59 6.84 4.12 16.24
C ARG A 59 6.50 5.60 16.30
N LEU A 60 6.14 6.14 17.47
CA LEU A 60 5.92 7.58 17.66
C LEU A 60 7.19 8.40 17.39
N ILE A 61 8.36 7.91 17.80
CA ILE A 61 9.64 8.56 17.51
C ILE A 61 9.91 8.59 16.00
N GLN A 62 9.72 7.46 15.31
CA GLN A 62 9.88 7.37 13.85
C GLN A 62 8.90 8.30 13.13
N PHE A 63 7.64 8.32 13.56
CA PHE A 63 6.60 9.18 13.02
C PHE A 63 6.97 10.66 13.14
N ASN A 64 7.39 11.12 14.33
CA ASN A 64 7.80 12.50 14.55
C ASN A 64 8.95 12.91 13.61
N ARG A 65 9.94 12.02 13.41
CA ARG A 65 11.05 12.27 12.47
C ARG A 65 10.55 12.41 11.03
N GLN A 66 9.65 11.53 10.61
CA GLN A 66 9.06 11.57 9.26
C GLN A 66 8.23 12.84 9.05
N GLN A 67 7.41 13.22 10.03
CA GLN A 67 6.61 14.45 9.97
C GLN A 67 7.49 15.70 9.87
N MET A 68 8.56 15.79 10.67
CA MET A 68 9.50 16.91 10.63
C MET A 68 10.20 17.01 9.27
N ARG A 69 10.62 15.88 8.70
CA ARG A 69 11.21 15.83 7.36
C ARG A 69 10.24 16.32 6.28
N GLN A 70 9.00 15.82 6.28
CA GLN A 70 8.00 16.21 5.28
C GLN A 70 7.58 17.68 5.41
N LYS A 71 7.45 18.20 6.64
CA LYS A 71 7.19 19.64 6.87
C LYS A 71 8.36 20.50 6.37
N ALA A 72 9.60 20.07 6.56
CA ALA A 72 10.78 20.77 6.04
C ALA A 72 10.80 20.78 4.51
N GLU A 73 10.52 19.65 3.86
CA GLU A 73 10.41 19.54 2.40
C GLU A 73 9.30 20.46 1.86
N GLN A 74 8.13 20.49 2.50
CA GLN A 74 7.02 21.38 2.11
C GLN A 74 7.37 22.87 2.29
N THR A 75 8.06 23.22 3.37
CA THR A 75 8.51 24.61 3.61
C THR A 75 9.51 25.06 2.55
N GLN A 76 10.42 24.16 2.14
CA GLN A 76 11.36 24.43 1.04
C GLN A 76 10.65 24.62 -0.30
N GLU A 77 9.62 23.83 -0.60
CA GLU A 77 8.79 24.01 -1.81
C GLU A 77 8.05 25.36 -1.79
N MET A 78 7.46 25.75 -0.66
CA MET A 78 6.74 27.02 -0.51
C MET A 78 7.65 28.25 -0.56
N ALA A 79 8.89 28.14 -0.10
CA ALA A 79 9.86 29.23 -0.13
C ALA A 79 10.31 29.59 -1.56
N GLY A 80 9.80 28.93 -2.61
CA GLY A 80 10.08 29.27 -4.00
C GLY A 80 11.52 29.03 -4.42
N VAL A 81 12.32 28.37 -3.59
CA VAL A 81 13.66 27.91 -3.95
C VAL A 81 13.48 26.69 -4.84
N ILE A 82 13.18 26.94 -6.11
CA ILE A 82 13.19 25.90 -7.15
C ILE A 82 14.60 25.31 -7.10
N ASN A 83 14.70 24.10 -6.56
CA ASN A 83 15.92 23.33 -6.67
C ASN A 83 16.11 23.03 -8.16
N LEU A 84 16.91 23.87 -8.83
CA LEU A 84 17.11 23.85 -10.27
C LEU A 84 17.60 22.49 -10.74
N ASP A 85 18.31 21.74 -9.91
CA ASP A 85 18.79 20.40 -10.25
C ASP A 85 17.66 19.35 -10.18
N ALA A 86 16.77 19.43 -9.18
CA ALA A 86 15.58 18.58 -9.12
C ALA A 86 14.60 18.91 -10.26
N TYR A 87 14.41 20.20 -10.56
CA TYR A 87 13.60 20.68 -11.68
C TYR A 87 14.17 20.24 -13.03
N ARG A 88 15.50 20.35 -13.22
CA ARG A 88 16.19 19.87 -14.43
C ARG A 88 16.05 18.37 -14.61
N ARG A 89 16.24 17.54 -13.56
CA ARG A 89 16.02 16.08 -13.64
C ARG A 89 14.56 15.72 -13.97
N LYS A 90 13.60 16.36 -13.31
CA LYS A 90 12.15 16.16 -13.56
C LYS A 90 11.74 16.54 -14.98
N ASN A 91 12.34 17.59 -15.56
CA ASN A 91 12.07 18.02 -16.93
C ASN A 91 12.85 17.26 -18.00
N PHE A 92 14.05 16.75 -17.69
CA PHE A 92 14.78 15.87 -18.60
C PHE A 92 14.01 14.55 -18.82
N GLN A 93 13.43 14.00 -17.75
CA GLN A 93 12.54 12.83 -17.85
C GLN A 93 11.27 13.12 -18.66
N ARG A 94 10.68 14.32 -18.52
CA ARG A 94 9.52 14.74 -19.35
C ARG A 94 9.86 14.88 -20.83
N ARG A 95 11.07 15.33 -21.20
CA ARG A 95 11.49 15.47 -22.60
C ARG A 95 11.75 14.12 -23.30
N ASN A 96 12.26 13.12 -22.60
CA ASN A 96 12.47 11.79 -23.19
C ASN A 96 11.17 11.00 -23.43
N LEU A 97 10.06 11.38 -22.77
CA LEU A 97 8.74 10.78 -22.97
C LEU A 97 7.98 11.36 -24.18
N HIS A 98 8.44 12.45 -24.79
CA HIS A 98 7.78 13.08 -25.94
C HIS A 98 8.38 12.70 -27.30
N HIS A 99 9.27 11.70 -27.36
CA HIS A 99 9.82 11.19 -28.62
C HIS A 99 9.33 9.80 -29.04
N ILE A 100 8.26 9.29 -28.41
CA ILE A 100 7.54 8.11 -28.87
C ILE A 100 6.18 8.56 -29.42
N THR A 101 6.19 9.13 -30.63
CA THR A 101 4.98 9.32 -31.43
C THR A 101 4.66 7.99 -32.09
N VAL A 102 3.99 7.09 -31.38
CA VAL A 102 3.30 5.96 -32.00
C VAL A 102 1.87 6.41 -32.26
N GLY A 103 1.66 6.86 -33.50
CA GLY A 103 0.32 6.98 -34.06
C GLY A 103 -0.29 5.58 -34.19
N GLY A 104 -1.38 5.35 -33.47
CA GLY A 104 -2.14 4.11 -33.55
C GLY A 104 -3.27 4.15 -32.54
N GLY A 105 -4.47 4.50 -33.01
CA GLY A 105 -5.68 4.47 -32.19
C GLY A 105 -6.00 3.04 -31.73
N PHE A 106 -5.56 2.68 -30.53
CA PHE A 106 -5.98 1.48 -29.83
C PHE A 106 -7.16 1.83 -28.90
N THR A 107 -8.37 1.76 -29.44
CA THR A 107 -9.62 1.74 -28.65
C THR A 107 -10.09 0.31 -28.38
N SER A 108 -9.25 -0.71 -28.58
CA SER A 108 -9.56 -2.05 -28.13
C SER A 108 -9.45 -2.09 -26.61
N ARG A 109 -10.61 -1.97 -25.93
CA ARG A 109 -10.73 -2.40 -24.55
C ARG A 109 -10.10 -3.80 -24.46
N PRO A 110 -9.11 -4.03 -23.59
CA PRO A 110 -8.54 -5.36 -23.42
C PRO A 110 -9.69 -6.33 -23.18
N SER A 111 -9.76 -7.37 -24.00
CA SER A 111 -10.74 -8.43 -23.83
C SER A 111 -10.54 -9.03 -22.45
N TYR A 112 -11.49 -8.81 -21.55
CA TYR A 112 -11.51 -9.38 -20.20
C TYR A 112 -11.54 -10.93 -20.20
N ASN A 113 -11.61 -11.55 -21.38
CA ASN A 113 -11.72 -13.00 -21.56
C ASN A 113 -10.41 -13.67 -21.99
N ALA A 114 -9.27 -12.96 -22.03
CA ALA A 114 -7.99 -13.64 -22.18
C ALA A 114 -7.75 -14.53 -20.94
N PRO A 115 -7.42 -15.82 -21.10
CA PRO A 115 -7.13 -16.69 -19.97
C PRO A 115 -5.99 -16.08 -19.14
N GLN A 116 -6.27 -15.84 -17.87
CA GLN A 116 -5.28 -15.34 -16.92
C GLN A 116 -4.26 -16.45 -16.67
N VAL A 117 -3.01 -16.24 -17.08
CA VAL A 117 -1.95 -17.23 -16.89
C VAL A 117 -1.37 -17.04 -15.48
N PRO A 118 -1.33 -18.09 -14.64
CA PRO A 118 -0.68 -18.00 -13.34
C PRO A 118 0.80 -17.66 -13.50
N ALA A 119 1.30 -16.76 -12.65
CA ALA A 119 2.72 -16.48 -12.57
C ALA A 119 3.33 -17.28 -11.41
N VAL A 120 4.37 -18.06 -11.72
CA VAL A 120 5.06 -18.92 -10.75
C VAL A 120 6.52 -18.50 -10.67
N SER A 121 7.08 -18.45 -9.47
CA SER A 121 8.49 -18.14 -9.23
C SER A 121 8.99 -18.97 -8.06
N GLU A 122 10.19 -19.52 -8.19
CA GLU A 122 10.85 -20.35 -7.18
C GLU A 122 12.32 -19.97 -7.14
N ASP A 123 12.94 -20.02 -5.96
CA ASP A 123 14.39 -19.81 -5.80
C ASP A 123 15.11 -21.06 -5.30
N GLU A 124 16.44 -20.98 -5.25
CA GLU A 124 17.32 -22.07 -4.79
C GLU A 124 17.15 -22.43 -3.31
N ASN A 125 16.49 -21.57 -2.51
CA ASN A 125 16.23 -21.80 -1.10
C ASN A 125 14.88 -22.49 -0.86
N GLY A 126 14.18 -22.89 -1.93
CA GLY A 126 12.85 -23.49 -1.84
C GLY A 126 11.74 -22.48 -1.52
N ASN A 127 12.04 -21.17 -1.57
CA ASN A 127 10.97 -20.19 -1.54
C ASN A 127 10.17 -20.27 -2.83
N PHE A 128 8.87 -20.12 -2.73
CA PHE A 128 7.96 -20.28 -3.86
C PHE A 128 6.84 -19.25 -3.79
N ILE A 129 6.48 -18.69 -4.93
CA ILE A 129 5.36 -17.76 -5.07
C ILE A 129 4.54 -18.14 -6.29
N TYR A 130 3.27 -18.42 -6.04
CA TYR A 130 2.23 -18.62 -7.04
C TYR A 130 1.25 -17.45 -6.98
N ARG A 131 1.07 -16.77 -8.10
CA ARG A 131 0.13 -15.65 -8.24
C ARG A 131 -0.89 -16.00 -9.32
N MET A 132 -2.15 -16.08 -8.92
CA MET A 132 -3.27 -16.21 -9.83
C MET A 132 -3.94 -14.85 -9.97
N PRO A 133 -3.86 -14.19 -11.14
CA PRO A 133 -4.71 -13.05 -11.44
C PRO A 133 -6.17 -13.49 -11.44
N MET A 134 -6.99 -12.75 -10.71
CA MET A 134 -8.41 -13.03 -10.56
C MET A 134 -9.21 -11.93 -11.26
N PRO A 135 -10.34 -12.26 -11.90
CA PRO A 135 -11.31 -11.26 -12.36
C PRO A 135 -11.74 -10.33 -11.22
N LEU A 136 -11.95 -9.04 -11.51
CA LEU A 136 -12.32 -8.04 -10.49
C LEU A 136 -13.73 -8.24 -9.93
N ASP A 137 -14.61 -8.92 -10.66
CA ASP A 137 -15.95 -9.35 -10.21
C ASP A 137 -15.88 -10.49 -9.20
N GLU A 138 -14.80 -11.26 -9.15
CA GLU A 138 -14.57 -12.24 -8.09
C GLU A 138 -14.23 -11.61 -6.73
N VAL A 139 -13.90 -10.31 -6.69
CA VAL A 139 -13.68 -9.61 -5.42
C VAL A 139 -14.94 -9.69 -4.53
N SER A 140 -16.13 -9.55 -5.12
CA SER A 140 -17.42 -9.66 -4.41
C SER A 140 -17.73 -11.08 -3.93
N HIS A 141 -17.11 -12.09 -4.54
CA HIS A 141 -17.36 -13.51 -4.25
C HIS A 141 -16.33 -14.09 -3.27
N SER A 142 -15.21 -13.41 -3.06
CA SER A 142 -14.27 -13.79 -2.02
C SER A 142 -14.84 -13.43 -0.65
N ASP A 143 -14.70 -14.33 0.34
CA ASP A 143 -15.07 -14.08 1.74
C ASP A 143 -14.27 -12.96 2.43
N SER A 144 -13.54 -12.17 1.64
CA SER A 144 -12.76 -11.02 2.05
C SER A 144 -13.65 -9.79 2.22
N PHE A 145 -14.54 -9.82 3.23
CA PHE A 145 -15.32 -8.65 3.66
C PHE A 145 -14.38 -7.43 3.79
N GLY A 146 -14.63 -6.39 2.99
CA GLY A 146 -13.81 -5.18 2.89
C GLY A 146 -13.08 -4.97 1.56
N MET A 147 -12.65 -6.03 0.85
CA MET A 147 -11.98 -5.87 -0.46
C MET A 147 -12.94 -5.31 -1.53
N GLU A 148 -14.18 -5.80 -1.54
CA GLU A 148 -15.22 -5.27 -2.42
C GLU A 148 -15.49 -3.79 -2.14
N HIS A 149 -15.54 -3.42 -0.86
CA HIS A 149 -15.75 -2.04 -0.45
C HIS A 149 -14.59 -1.12 -0.88
N LEU A 150 -13.34 -1.59 -0.81
CA LEU A 150 -12.20 -0.85 -1.36
C LEU A 150 -12.30 -0.64 -2.86
N LEU A 151 -12.66 -1.68 -3.62
CA LEU A 151 -12.84 -1.57 -5.06
C LEU A 151 -13.98 -0.60 -5.41
N ARG A 152 -15.10 -0.67 -4.67
CA ARG A 152 -16.23 0.23 -4.82
C ARG A 152 -15.84 1.68 -4.54
N LEU A 153 -15.11 1.91 -3.45
CA LEU A 153 -14.60 3.22 -3.07
C LEU A 153 -13.68 3.83 -4.14
N TRP A 154 -12.78 3.02 -4.72
CA TRP A 154 -11.96 3.44 -5.86
C TRP A 154 -12.80 3.82 -7.08
N ARG A 155 -13.79 2.99 -7.45
CA ARG A 155 -14.69 3.26 -8.59
C ARG A 155 -15.52 4.54 -8.37
N THR A 156 -16.06 4.74 -7.17
CA THR A 156 -16.83 5.94 -6.83
C THR A 156 -15.94 7.18 -6.88
N SER A 157 -14.73 7.13 -6.31
CA SER A 157 -13.77 8.23 -6.38
C SER A 157 -13.40 8.58 -7.83
N GLN A 158 -13.19 7.56 -8.68
CA GLN A 158 -12.93 7.78 -10.11
C GLN A 158 -14.11 8.45 -10.82
N GLN A 159 -15.34 8.01 -10.55
CA GLN A 159 -16.55 8.57 -11.17
C GLN A 159 -16.85 10.01 -10.73
N GLN A 160 -16.52 10.36 -9.50
CA GLN A 160 -16.71 11.71 -8.95
C GLN A 160 -15.59 12.67 -9.36
N SER A 161 -14.42 12.14 -9.73
CA SER A 161 -13.28 12.91 -10.17
C SER A 161 -13.50 13.48 -11.58
N LYS A 162 -13.07 14.72 -11.80
CA LYS A 162 -12.92 15.27 -13.16
C LYS A 162 -11.66 14.72 -13.86
N ASN A 163 -10.78 14.07 -13.10
CA ASN A 163 -9.51 13.55 -13.59
C ASN A 163 -9.66 12.07 -14.01
N PRO A 164 -8.82 11.59 -14.95
CA PRO A 164 -8.81 10.18 -15.35
C PRO A 164 -8.61 9.19 -14.21
N LEU A 165 -7.84 9.59 -13.19
CA LEU A 165 -7.53 8.78 -12.02
C LEU A 165 -8.08 9.41 -10.73
N PRO A 166 -8.49 8.58 -9.75
CA PRO A 166 -8.88 9.07 -8.45
C PRO A 166 -7.69 9.65 -7.69
N LEU A 167 -7.96 10.68 -6.89
CA LEU A 167 -6.97 11.27 -5.99
C LEU A 167 -6.96 10.50 -4.67
N LEU A 168 -5.78 10.08 -4.20
CA LEU A 168 -5.69 9.39 -2.90
C LEU A 168 -6.20 10.29 -1.75
N SER A 169 -5.97 11.60 -1.86
CA SER A 169 -6.46 12.61 -0.91
C SER A 169 -7.98 12.80 -0.91
N SER A 170 -8.72 12.24 -1.86
CA SER A 170 -10.19 12.27 -1.84
C SER A 170 -10.82 11.22 -0.92
N ILE A 171 -10.02 10.29 -0.40
CA ILE A 171 -10.50 9.20 0.45
C ILE A 171 -10.32 9.59 1.90
N ASN A 172 -11.39 9.55 2.70
CA ASN A 172 -11.28 9.65 4.15
C ASN A 172 -10.67 8.34 4.71
N PRO A 173 -9.51 8.37 5.38
CA PRO A 173 -8.92 7.20 6.02
C PRO A 173 -9.83 6.48 7.03
N GLU A 174 -10.74 7.20 7.69
CA GLU A 174 -11.69 6.61 8.64
C GLU A 174 -12.63 5.59 7.98
N THR A 175 -12.90 5.74 6.68
CA THR A 175 -13.70 4.77 5.92
C THR A 175 -13.06 3.38 5.93
N PHE A 176 -11.74 3.26 6.09
CA PHE A 176 -11.10 1.94 6.22
C PHE A 176 -11.49 1.24 7.52
N THR A 177 -11.76 1.98 8.60
CA THR A 177 -12.28 1.44 9.85
C THR A 177 -13.69 0.91 9.65
N GLU A 178 -14.56 1.71 9.01
CA GLU A 178 -15.96 1.38 8.75
C GLU A 178 -16.12 0.10 7.92
N ILE A 179 -15.25 -0.10 6.94
CA ILE A 179 -15.26 -1.29 6.07
C ILE A 179 -14.37 -2.43 6.59
N GLY A 180 -13.82 -2.30 7.80
CA GLY A 180 -13.01 -3.33 8.45
C GLY A 180 -11.64 -3.60 7.79
N MET A 181 -11.13 -2.67 6.99
CA MET A 181 -9.85 -2.78 6.27
C MET A 181 -8.70 -2.01 6.95
N LEU A 182 -8.96 -1.31 8.06
CA LEU A 182 -7.90 -0.63 8.81
C LEU A 182 -6.85 -1.65 9.30
N GLY A 183 -5.58 -1.36 9.01
CA GLY A 183 -4.45 -2.25 9.28
C GLY A 183 -4.24 -3.37 8.25
N TYR A 184 -5.10 -3.51 7.25
CA TYR A 184 -4.96 -4.45 6.12
C TYR A 184 -4.64 -3.76 4.80
N VAL A 185 -4.40 -2.44 4.83
CA VAL A 185 -4.07 -1.63 3.67
C VAL A 185 -2.62 -1.19 3.71
N HIS A 186 -1.99 -1.17 2.54
CA HIS A 186 -0.70 -0.54 2.30
C HIS A 186 -0.88 0.68 1.41
N VAL A 187 0.01 1.65 1.56
CA VAL A 187 0.16 2.75 0.60
C VAL A 187 1.57 2.66 0.04
N ILE A 188 1.67 2.55 -1.28
CA ILE A 188 2.94 2.43 -2.00
C ILE A 188 3.18 3.69 -2.80
N ASP A 189 4.34 4.32 -2.64
CA ASP A 189 4.82 5.35 -3.54
C ASP A 189 5.43 4.68 -4.78
N VAL A 190 4.76 4.86 -5.92
CA VAL A 190 5.20 4.35 -7.23
C VAL A 190 5.59 5.49 -8.18
N SER A 191 5.88 6.68 -7.64
CA SER A 191 6.40 7.81 -8.40
C SER A 191 7.80 7.60 -9.00
N PRO A 192 8.73 6.82 -8.40
CA PRO A 192 10.04 6.54 -8.99
C PRO A 192 9.95 5.85 -10.35
N ALA A 193 10.98 5.94 -11.19
CA ALA A 193 10.95 5.29 -12.51
C ALA A 193 11.09 3.76 -12.39
N GLY A 194 12.04 3.29 -11.58
CA GLY A 194 12.31 1.87 -11.37
C GLY A 194 11.33 1.23 -10.37
N PRO A 195 10.82 0.02 -10.64
CA PRO A 195 9.88 -0.64 -9.74
C PRO A 195 10.51 -1.12 -8.43
N HIS A 196 11.82 -1.35 -8.40
CA HIS A 196 12.55 -1.64 -7.16
C HIS A 196 12.73 -0.39 -6.28
N ASP A 197 12.64 0.82 -6.87
CA ASP A 197 12.74 2.07 -6.11
C ASP A 197 11.39 2.48 -5.50
N PHE A 198 10.30 1.78 -5.81
CA PHE A 198 9.02 1.99 -5.16
C PHE A 198 9.18 1.81 -3.65
N SER A 199 8.42 2.55 -2.85
CA SER A 199 8.57 2.48 -1.39
C SER A 199 7.23 2.30 -0.70
N VAL A 200 7.24 1.51 0.37
CA VAL A 200 6.08 1.32 1.22
C VAL A 200 5.94 2.55 2.12
N GLN A 201 4.97 3.43 1.87
CA GLN A 201 4.73 4.59 2.71
C GLN A 201 3.97 4.21 3.99
N VAL A 202 2.98 3.34 3.83
CA VAL A 202 2.19 2.77 4.93
C VAL A 202 2.17 1.27 4.77
N TYR A 203 2.60 0.55 5.81
CA TYR A 203 2.42 -0.88 5.93
C TYR A 203 1.29 -1.18 6.92
N GLY A 204 0.39 -2.09 6.54
CA GLY A 204 -0.80 -2.42 7.31
C GLY A 204 -0.40 -3.29 8.49
N SER A 205 -0.62 -2.80 9.72
CA SER A 205 -0.10 -3.48 10.91
C SER A 205 -0.71 -4.86 11.20
N ARG A 206 -1.84 -5.21 10.56
CA ARG A 206 -2.51 -6.51 10.71
C ARG A 206 -2.13 -7.50 9.60
N VAL A 207 -1.29 -7.08 8.65
CA VAL A 207 -0.71 -7.96 7.64
C VAL A 207 0.50 -8.65 8.25
N THR A 208 0.41 -9.96 8.47
CA THR A 208 1.45 -10.76 9.14
C THR A 208 2.44 -11.41 8.16
N LEU A 209 2.52 -10.89 6.94
CA LEU A 209 3.59 -11.26 6.01
C LEU A 209 4.95 -10.85 6.62
N HIS A 210 6.02 -11.57 6.28
CA HIS A 210 7.36 -11.33 6.82
C HIS A 210 7.41 -11.32 8.36
N ASN A 211 6.73 -12.28 9.00
CA ASN A 211 6.69 -12.41 10.47
C ASN A 211 6.18 -11.15 11.19
N GLY A 212 5.29 -10.39 10.55
CA GLY A 212 4.70 -9.16 11.12
C GLY A 212 5.66 -7.97 11.17
N GLN A 213 6.78 -8.02 10.44
CA GLN A 213 7.67 -6.87 10.31
C GLN A 213 6.97 -5.69 9.66
N ASN A 214 7.21 -4.50 10.20
CA ASN A 214 6.70 -3.27 9.62
C ASN A 214 7.63 -2.78 8.51
N LEU A 215 7.16 -2.80 7.27
CA LEU A 215 7.95 -2.42 6.10
C LEU A 215 7.80 -0.94 5.72
N SER A 216 7.13 -0.11 6.54
CA SER A 216 6.96 1.33 6.24
C SER A 216 8.31 2.04 6.15
N GLY A 217 8.50 2.82 5.09
CA GLY A 217 9.75 3.51 4.74
C GLY A 217 10.70 2.68 3.88
N MET A 218 10.45 1.37 3.70
CA MET A 218 11.35 0.47 2.96
C MET A 218 11.10 0.55 1.45
N PRO A 219 12.15 0.72 0.62
CA PRO A 219 12.10 0.47 -0.82
C PRO A 219 11.82 -1.01 -1.12
N LEU A 220 11.10 -1.31 -2.21
CA LEU A 220 10.86 -2.70 -2.61
C LEU A 220 12.18 -3.43 -2.92
N GLY A 221 13.18 -2.70 -3.43
CA GLY A 221 14.56 -3.15 -3.63
C GLY A 221 15.16 -3.84 -2.41
N ASP A 222 14.80 -3.39 -1.22
CA ASP A 222 15.37 -3.83 0.06
C ASP A 222 14.53 -4.93 0.73
N LEU A 223 13.47 -5.42 0.08
CA LEU A 223 12.73 -6.58 0.57
C LEU A 223 13.66 -7.80 0.65
N PRO A 224 13.62 -8.56 1.76
CA PRO A 224 14.64 -9.56 2.06
C PRO A 224 14.59 -10.77 1.10
N ILE A 225 13.42 -11.14 0.59
CA ILE A 225 13.25 -12.29 -0.30
C ILE A 225 13.17 -11.79 -1.74
N SER A 226 14.15 -12.15 -2.57
CA SER A 226 14.31 -11.69 -3.95
C SER A 226 13.12 -12.03 -4.84
N ILE A 227 12.64 -13.28 -4.82
CA ILE A 227 11.48 -13.67 -5.65
C ILE A 227 10.20 -12.93 -5.24
N TYR A 228 10.05 -12.61 -3.95
CA TYR A 228 8.92 -11.84 -3.44
C TYR A 228 9.01 -10.39 -3.89
N ARG A 229 10.19 -9.79 -3.75
CA ARG A 229 10.50 -8.46 -4.25
C ARG A 229 10.15 -8.32 -5.73
N ASP A 230 10.62 -9.24 -6.56
CA ASP A 230 10.48 -9.15 -8.01
C ASP A 230 9.02 -9.36 -8.44
N ALA A 231 8.32 -10.29 -7.77
CA ALA A 231 6.90 -10.50 -7.96
C ALA A 231 6.07 -9.25 -7.62
N VAL A 232 6.26 -8.69 -6.43
CA VAL A 232 5.56 -7.47 -5.97
C VAL A 232 5.88 -6.28 -6.88
N ALA A 233 7.16 -6.09 -7.23
CA ALA A 233 7.60 -5.03 -8.12
C ALA A 233 6.93 -5.12 -9.49
N THR A 234 6.82 -6.32 -10.06
CA THR A 234 6.13 -6.58 -11.33
C THR A 234 4.64 -6.23 -11.24
N ASP A 235 3.95 -6.66 -10.19
CA ASP A 235 2.50 -6.45 -10.05
C ASP A 235 2.18 -4.96 -9.85
N TYR A 236 2.97 -4.27 -9.01
CA TYR A 236 2.81 -2.84 -8.76
C TYR A 236 3.13 -2.01 -9.98
N ASN A 237 4.18 -2.37 -10.72
CA ASN A 237 4.51 -1.68 -11.97
C ASN A 237 3.40 -1.88 -13.00
N THR A 238 2.82 -3.08 -13.09
CA THR A 238 1.70 -3.36 -13.99
C THR A 238 0.50 -2.47 -13.67
N ALA A 239 0.09 -2.38 -12.40
CA ALA A 239 -1.01 -1.50 -11.97
C ALA A 239 -0.68 -0.01 -12.23
N ARG A 240 0.57 0.40 -12.01
CA ARG A 240 1.02 1.76 -12.30
C ARG A 240 0.97 2.09 -13.80
N MET A 241 1.43 1.18 -14.65
CA MET A 241 1.52 1.42 -16.10
C MET A 241 0.15 1.44 -16.77
N THR A 242 -0.79 0.64 -16.28
CA THR A 242 -2.14 0.56 -16.86
C THR A 242 -3.14 1.51 -16.22
N GLY A 243 -2.90 1.95 -14.97
CA GLY A 243 -3.88 2.71 -14.20
C GLY A 243 -5.15 1.93 -13.88
N MET A 244 -5.11 0.60 -13.99
CA MET A 244 -6.25 -0.29 -13.72
C MET A 244 -6.08 -1.05 -12.40
N PRO A 245 -7.18 -1.35 -11.67
CA PRO A 245 -7.14 -2.24 -10.52
C PRO A 245 -6.69 -3.66 -10.88
N TYR A 246 -5.95 -4.31 -9.98
CA TYR A 246 -5.56 -5.72 -10.10
C TYR A 246 -5.96 -6.50 -8.85
N TYR A 247 -6.49 -7.70 -9.04
CA TYR A 247 -6.81 -8.62 -7.96
C TYR A 247 -6.06 -9.93 -8.15
N HIS A 248 -5.41 -10.40 -7.10
CA HIS A 248 -4.63 -11.63 -7.12
C HIS A 248 -4.99 -12.51 -5.92
N ARG A 249 -5.03 -13.83 -6.16
CA ARG A 249 -4.82 -14.85 -5.13
C ARG A 249 -3.36 -15.24 -5.13
N VAL A 250 -2.74 -15.23 -3.97
CA VAL A 250 -1.31 -15.51 -3.81
C VAL A 250 -1.13 -16.64 -2.82
N VAL A 251 -0.39 -17.65 -3.27
CA VAL A 251 0.16 -18.70 -2.39
C VAL A 251 1.66 -18.50 -2.37
N ALA A 252 2.23 -18.31 -1.19
CA ALA A 252 3.65 -18.11 -1.03
C ALA A 252 4.19 -19.03 0.07
N THR A 253 5.32 -19.67 -0.18
CA THR A 253 6.16 -20.30 0.85
C THR A 253 7.41 -19.46 0.95
N ILE A 254 7.62 -18.85 2.12
CA ILE A 254 8.71 -17.92 2.39
C ILE A 254 9.29 -18.30 3.74
N ASP A 255 10.58 -18.59 3.80
CA ASP A 255 11.29 -19.01 5.02
C ASP A 255 10.53 -20.12 5.77
N ASP A 256 10.19 -21.20 5.05
CA ASP A 256 9.38 -22.35 5.51
C ASP A 256 7.95 -22.03 5.96
N SER A 257 7.53 -20.77 5.87
CA SER A 257 6.22 -20.32 6.25
C SER A 257 5.32 -20.23 5.02
N ARG A 258 4.35 -21.15 4.94
CA ARG A 258 3.30 -21.10 3.91
C ARG A 258 2.26 -20.05 4.26
N ARG A 259 1.85 -19.27 3.26
CA ARG A 259 0.88 -18.18 3.36
C ARG A 259 -0.06 -18.23 2.16
N HIS A 260 -1.33 -18.02 2.43
CA HIS A 260 -2.39 -17.87 1.42
C HIS A 260 -3.06 -16.55 1.68
N TYR A 261 -3.10 -15.69 0.66
CA TYR A 261 -3.70 -14.39 0.81
C TYR A 261 -4.21 -13.85 -0.51
N THR A 262 -5.20 -12.98 -0.42
CA THR A 262 -5.68 -12.17 -1.54
C THR A 262 -5.10 -10.77 -1.44
N ARG A 263 -4.87 -10.16 -2.61
CA ARG A 263 -4.34 -8.80 -2.72
C ARG A 263 -5.05 -8.02 -3.81
N LEU A 264 -5.61 -6.88 -3.43
CA LEU A 264 -6.24 -5.92 -4.33
C LEU A 264 -5.35 -4.69 -4.45
N ILE A 265 -4.92 -4.36 -5.66
CA ILE A 265 -4.03 -3.22 -5.97
C ILE A 265 -4.86 -2.16 -6.68
N LEU A 266 -4.94 -0.96 -6.09
CA LEU A 266 -5.77 0.15 -6.57
C LEU A 266 -4.89 1.36 -6.91
N PRO A 267 -4.81 1.78 -8.18
CA PRO A 267 -3.97 2.90 -8.58
C PRO A 267 -4.62 4.25 -8.28
N PHE A 268 -3.86 5.13 -7.65
CA PHE A 268 -4.24 6.51 -7.34
C PHE A 268 -3.21 7.49 -7.88
N SER A 269 -3.64 8.74 -7.99
CA SER A 269 -2.79 9.84 -8.41
C SER A 269 -2.74 10.95 -7.36
N THR A 270 -1.64 11.71 -7.32
CA THR A 270 -1.60 13.00 -6.62
C THR A 270 -2.02 14.18 -7.50
N ASP A 271 -1.91 14.06 -8.83
CA ASP A 271 -2.24 15.11 -9.81
C ASP A 271 -3.44 14.76 -10.71
N GLY A 272 -3.97 13.55 -10.59
CA GLY A 272 -5.09 13.05 -11.38
C GLY A 272 -4.69 12.47 -12.75
N MET A 273 -3.43 12.61 -13.17
CA MET A 273 -3.00 12.30 -14.54
C MET A 273 -2.28 10.95 -14.65
N ARG A 274 -1.42 10.63 -13.69
CA ARG A 274 -0.63 9.37 -13.70
C ARG A 274 -0.69 8.66 -12.35
N PRO A 275 -0.67 7.31 -12.33
CA PRO A 275 -0.55 6.59 -11.07
C PRO A 275 0.83 6.85 -10.46
N ASP A 276 0.84 7.42 -9.27
CA ASP A 276 2.04 7.63 -8.46
C ASP A 276 1.85 7.13 -7.01
N ARG A 277 0.64 6.64 -6.71
CA ARG A 277 0.30 5.98 -5.46
C ARG A 277 -0.46 4.69 -5.77
N LEU A 278 -0.20 3.64 -5.00
CA LEU A 278 -1.06 2.46 -4.98
C LEU A 278 -1.62 2.29 -3.58
N LEU A 279 -2.93 2.07 -3.47
CA LEU A 279 -3.54 1.54 -2.24
C LEU A 279 -3.67 0.03 -2.42
N VAL A 280 -3.09 -0.75 -1.53
CA VAL A 280 -3.05 -2.21 -1.64
C VAL A 280 -3.76 -2.82 -0.45
N GLY A 281 -4.93 -3.42 -0.67
CA GLY A 281 -5.59 -4.24 0.34
C GLY A 281 -4.99 -5.63 0.36
N VAL A 282 -4.75 -6.20 1.54
CA VAL A 282 -4.26 -7.58 1.74
C VAL A 282 -5.14 -8.30 2.76
N ARG A 283 -5.63 -9.50 2.40
CA ARG A 283 -6.40 -10.36 3.30
C ARG A 283 -5.78 -11.75 3.31
N ILE A 284 -5.50 -12.25 4.51
CA ILE A 284 -4.97 -13.61 4.69
C ILE A 284 -6.15 -14.56 4.68
N ASP A 285 -6.09 -15.56 3.81
CA ASP A 285 -7.14 -16.56 3.68
C ASP A 285 -6.90 -17.62 4.75
N ASN A 286 -7.76 -17.66 5.77
CA ASN A 286 -7.69 -18.66 6.86
C ASN A 286 -8.25 -20.05 6.45
N TRP A 287 -8.33 -20.33 5.15
CA TRP A 287 -9.08 -21.47 4.60
C TRP A 287 -8.35 -22.80 4.70
N LEU A 288 -7.09 -22.79 5.13
CA LEU A 288 -6.36 -24.01 5.45
C LEU A 288 -6.17 -24.03 6.96
N VAL A 289 -7.05 -24.77 7.63
CA VAL A 289 -6.70 -25.37 8.93
C VAL A 289 -5.55 -26.32 8.62
N GLU A 290 -4.35 -26.01 9.12
CA GLU A 290 -3.22 -26.94 9.09
C GLU A 290 -3.55 -28.26 9.79
#